data_AF-A0A3C1YCP9-F1
#
_entry.id   AF-A0A3C1YCP9-F1
#
_cell.length_a   1.000
_cell.length_b   1.000
_cell.length_c   1.000
_cell.angle_alpha   90.00
_cell.angle_beta   90.00
_cell.angle_gamma   90.00
#
_symmetry.space_group_name_H-M   'P 1'
#
loop_
_entity.id
_entity.type
_entity.pdbx_description
1 polymer ?
#
loop_
_entity_poly.entity_id
_entity_poly.type
_entity_poly.pdbx_seq_one_letter_code
_entity_poly.pdbx_strand_id
1 'polypeptide(L)' 'IFDIPSIINYLSEIVTLNIGDVIFTGTPGGVGVMEGKFLQEGDVVTTKIEGLGTLKNVCKRITNHSRIE' A
#
# COMPACT_ATOMS: atom_id res chain seq x y z
N ILE A 1 1.61 -15.22 -5.96
CA ILE A 1 2.86 -15.39 -6.74
C ILE A 1 3.97 -15.85 -5.81
N PHE A 2 4.29 -15.08 -4.77
CA PHE A 2 5.21 -15.48 -3.70
C PHE A 2 4.49 -15.43 -2.35
N ASP A 3 4.75 -16.39 -1.48
CA ASP A 3 4.19 -16.42 -0.12
C ASP A 3 5.08 -15.66 0.87
N ILE A 4 4.62 -15.52 2.12
CA ILE A 4 5.31 -14.72 3.13
C ILE A 4 6.73 -15.25 3.42
N PRO A 5 6.95 -16.57 3.64
CA PRO A 5 8.29 -17.09 3.87
C PRO A 5 9.25 -16.82 2.70
N SER A 6 8.78 -16.97 1.46
CA SER A 6 9.60 -16.72 0.27
C SER A 6 10.05 -15.25 0.18
N ILE A 7 9.14 -14.31 0.47
CA ILE A 7 9.46 -12.88 0.46
C ILE A 7 10.51 -12.54 1.53
N ILE A 8 10.36 -13.07 2.74
CA ILE A 8 11.31 -12.83 3.85
C ILE A 8 12.69 -13.39 3.49
N ASN A 9 12.75 -14.62 2.95
CA ASN A 9 14.03 -15.23 2.56
C ASN A 9 14.76 -14.37 1.52
N TYR A 10 14.07 -14.02 0.43
CA TYR A 10 14.67 -13.25 -0.66
C TYR A 10 15.20 -11.89 -0.20
N LEU A 11 14.41 -11.15 0.61
CA LEU A 11 14.85 -9.84 1.09
C LEU A 11 16.04 -9.94 2.04
N SER A 12 16.09 -10.98 2.89
CA SER A 12 17.17 -11.18 3.87
C SER A 12 18.53 -11.51 3.24
N GLU A 13 18.55 -11.96 1.98
CA GLU A 13 19.80 -12.17 1.22
C GLU A 13 20.40 -10.86 0.69
N ILE A 14 19.61 -9.78 0.63
CA ILE A 14 19.98 -8.50 0.01
C ILE A 14 20.21 -7.42 1.07
N VAL A 15 19.34 -7.38 2.09
CA VAL A 15 19.39 -6.40 3.19
C VAL A 15 19.14 -7.08 4.53
N THR A 16 19.72 -6.53 5.59
CA THR A 16 19.37 -6.94 6.96
C THR A 16 17.98 -6.42 7.32
N LEU A 17 17.05 -7.34 7.59
CA LEU A 17 15.74 -7.01 8.15
C LEU A 17 15.85 -6.79 9.67
N ASN A 18 15.33 -5.67 10.15
CA ASN A 18 15.33 -5.29 11.56
C ASN A 18 13.96 -5.49 12.21
N ILE A 19 13.97 -5.60 13.53
CA ILE A 19 12.72 -5.67 14.32
C ILE A 19 11.93 -4.37 14.10
N GLY A 20 10.69 -4.51 13.68
CA GLY A 20 9.80 -3.39 13.38
C GLY A 20 9.73 -3.01 11.91
N ASP A 21 10.56 -3.62 11.05
CA ASP A 21 10.44 -3.43 9.60
C ASP A 21 9.09 -3.96 9.08
N VAL A 22 8.52 -3.25 8.09
CA VAL A 22 7.22 -3.57 7.50
C VAL A 22 7.37 -3.87 6.02
N ILE A 23 6.89 -5.04 5.61
CA ILE A 23 6.90 -5.49 4.21
C ILE A 23 5.48 -5.41 3.65
N PHE A 24 5.30 -4.62 2.58
CA PHE A 24 4.05 -4.59 1.82
C PHE A 24 4.10 -5.65 0.73
N THR A 25 3.30 -6.70 0.88
CA THR A 25 3.39 -7.95 0.10
C THR A 25 2.74 -7.90 -1.29
N GLY A 26 2.31 -6.71 -1.72
CA GLY A 26 1.62 -6.48 -3.00
C GLY A 26 0.10 -6.35 -2.89
N THR A 27 -0.53 -6.05 -4.03
CA THR A 27 -1.98 -5.86 -4.17
C THR A 27 -2.54 -6.80 -5.24
N PRO A 28 -3.80 -7.28 -5.12
CA PRO A 28 -4.48 -7.94 -6.22
C PRO A 28 -4.79 -6.96 -7.37
N GLY A 29 -5.38 -7.48 -8.45
CA GLY A 29 -5.87 -6.68 -9.57
C GLY A 29 -7.02 -5.74 -9.19
N GLY A 30 -7.31 -4.77 -10.06
CA GLY A 30 -8.33 -3.73 -9.84
C GLY A 30 -7.78 -2.37 -9.43
N VAL A 31 -6.47 -2.14 -9.58
CA VAL A 31 -5.88 -0.81 -9.41
C VAL A 31 -6.37 0.14 -10.50
N GLY A 32 -6.84 1.33 -10.09
CA GLY A 32 -7.54 2.27 -10.97
C GLY A 32 -6.75 2.76 -12.18
N VAL A 33 -5.41 2.70 -12.15
CA VAL A 33 -4.55 3.07 -13.29
C VAL A 33 -4.88 2.26 -14.55
N MET A 34 -5.26 0.99 -14.42
CA MET A 34 -5.62 0.14 -15.56
C MET A 34 -6.92 0.59 -16.23
N GLU A 35 -7.75 1.37 -15.52
CA GLU A 35 -9.02 1.91 -16.00
C GLU A 35 -8.99 3.43 -16.21
N GLY A 36 -7.82 4.07 -16.07
CA GLY A 36 -7.69 5.53 -16.10
C GLY A 36 -8.39 6.27 -14.95
N LYS A 37 -8.73 5.55 -13.87
CA LYS A 37 -9.41 6.10 -12.69
C LYS A 37 -8.39 6.38 -11.60
N PHE A 38 -8.25 7.67 -11.28
CA PHE A 38 -7.36 8.16 -10.23
C PHE A 38 -8.16 8.83 -9.12
N LEU A 39 -7.59 8.79 -7.90
CA LEU A 39 -8.20 9.36 -6.70
C LEU A 39 -8.46 10.87 -6.87
N GLN A 40 -9.63 11.30 -6.41
CA GLN A 40 -10.08 12.69 -6.40
C GLN A 40 -10.20 13.23 -4.96
N GLU A 41 -10.38 14.55 -4.84
CA GLU A 41 -10.68 15.17 -3.54
C GLU A 41 -11.96 14.57 -2.97
N GLY A 42 -11.90 14.16 -1.70
CA GLY A 42 -13.04 13.61 -0.98
C GLY A 42 -13.30 12.13 -1.20
N ASP A 43 -12.59 11.47 -2.12
CA ASP A 43 -12.71 10.02 -2.31
C ASP A 43 -12.39 9.28 -1.01
N VAL A 44 -13.10 8.17 -0.78
CA VAL A 44 -12.92 7.34 0.40
C VAL A 44 -12.36 5.99 0.00
N VAL A 45 -11.10 5.74 0.35
CA VAL A 45 -10.44 4.45 0.12
C VAL A 45 -10.64 3.56 1.33
N THR A 46 -11.33 2.44 1.14
CA THR A 46 -11.53 1.43 2.19
C THR A 46 -10.79 0.16 1.82
N THR A 47 -9.90 -0.30 2.70
CA THR A 47 -9.14 -1.55 2.54
C THR A 47 -9.49 -2.49 3.68
N LYS A 48 -9.75 -3.76 3.37
CA LYS A 48 -10.14 -4.77 4.36
C LYS A 48 -9.36 -6.06 4.16
N ILE A 49 -8.95 -6.65 5.28
CA ILE A 49 -8.46 -8.03 5.35
C ILE A 49 -9.35 -8.76 6.34
N GLU A 50 -9.91 -9.90 5.92
CA GLU A 50 -10.72 -10.74 6.78
C GLU A 50 -9.94 -11.18 8.02
N GLY A 51 -10.57 -11.12 9.19
CA GLY A 51 -9.92 -11.44 10.47
C GLY A 51 -8.95 -10.38 11.01
N LEU A 52 -8.54 -9.39 10.20
CA LEU A 52 -7.61 -8.33 10.63
C LEU A 52 -8.30 -6.99 10.89
N GLY A 53 -9.23 -6.61 10.02
CA GLY A 53 -9.99 -5.37 10.17
C GLY A 53 -10.13 -4.58 8.89
N THR A 54 -10.51 -3.31 9.04
CA THR A 54 -10.77 -2.39 7.93
C THR A 54 -10.09 -1.05 8.20
N LEU A 55 -9.37 -0.55 7.20
CA LEU A 55 -8.77 0.78 7.19
C LEU A 55 -9.56 1.65 6.21
N LYS A 56 -9.95 2.85 6.65
CA LYS A 56 -10.70 3.82 5.85
C LYS A 56 -9.96 5.15 5.83
N ASN A 57 -9.64 5.64 4.63
CA ASN A 57 -8.92 6.89 4.42
C ASN A 57 -9.74 7.81 3.52
N VAL A 58 -9.74 9.11 3.83
CA VAL A 58 -10.34 10.14 2.97
C VAL A 58 -9.23 10.85 2.23
N CYS A 59 -9.29 10.85 0.90
CA CYS A 59 -8.35 11.55 0.05
C CYS A 59 -8.53 13.06 0.21
N LYS A 60 -7.45 13.73 0.60
CA LYS A 60 -7.37 15.17 0.74
C LYS A 60 -6.31 15.72 -0.19
N ARG A 61 -6.72 16.56 -1.13
CA ARG A 61 -5.89 17.38 -1.99
C ARG A 61 -5.33 18.50 -1.15
N ILE A 62 -4.04 18.40 -0.90
CA ILE A 62 -3.29 19.40 -0.16
C ILE A 62 -2.61 20.30 -1.20
N THR A 63 -2.78 21.61 -1.09
CA THR A 63 -2.18 22.60 -2.00
C THR A 63 -0.86 23.18 -1.47
N ASN A 64 -0.50 22.86 -0.22
CA ASN A 64 0.68 23.36 0.49
C ASN A 64 1.55 22.23 1.05
N HIS A 65 1.66 21.11 0.34
CA HIS A 65 2.56 20.03 0.73
C HIS A 65 4.00 20.41 0.35
N SER A 66 4.99 20.14 1.20
CA SER A 66 6.40 20.54 1.03
C SER A 66 7.12 20.00 -0.21
N ARG A 67 6.41 19.24 -1.07
CA ARG A 67 6.89 18.67 -2.33
C ARG A 67 6.04 19.09 -3.54
N ILE A 68 5.11 20.04 -3.36
CA ILE A 68 4.37 20.67 -4.45
C ILE A 68 5.09 21.99 -4.71
N GLU A 69 5.89 22.03 -5.78
CA GLU A 69 6.34 23.29 -6.40
C GLU A 69 5.16 24.00 -7.07
#